data_AF-A0A4U5V4U8-F1
#
_entry.id   AF-A0A4U5V4U8-F1
#
_cell.length_a   1.000
_cell.length_b   1.000
_cell.length_c   1.000
_cell.angle_alpha   90.00
_cell.angle_beta   90.00
_cell.angle_gamma   90.00
#
_symmetry.space_group_name_H-M   'P 1'
#
loop_
_entity.id
_entity.type
_entity.pdbx_description
1 polymer ?
#
loop_
_entity_poly.entity_id
_entity_poly.type
_entity_poly.pdbx_seq_one_letter_code
_entity_poly.pdbx_strand_id
1 'polypeptide(L)'
;MGFPLEACRKAVYYTGNTGIDAAMNWIMSHMDDPGGQSNFSAPLVLPGCSSGAGTTPTESLSEEHLATIVSMGFSRDQATKALRATSNVLDRAVDWIFSHLDDLESMDVSEGGRSAAESEGGRDPPPGPRVRDGPGKYELFAFISHMGTSTMCGHYVCHIKKDQQWVIFNDQKVCASEKPPKDLGYLYFYRRVAE
;
A
#
# COMPACT_ATOMS: atom_id res chain seq x y z
N MET A 1 3.88 -24.36 38.71
CA MET A 1 2.94 -25.18 37.91
C MET A 1 3.18 -25.06 36.39
N GLY A 2 4.29 -24.49 35.91
CA GLY A 2 4.63 -24.48 34.47
C GLY A 2 3.84 -23.50 33.59
N PHE A 3 2.85 -22.78 34.14
CA PHE A 3 2.06 -21.80 33.39
C PHE A 3 2.81 -20.48 33.18
N PRO A 4 2.66 -19.82 32.00
CA PRO A 4 3.25 -18.51 31.74
C PRO A 4 2.65 -17.44 32.66
N LEU A 5 3.49 -16.47 33.07
CA LEU A 5 3.12 -15.46 34.07
C LEU A 5 1.89 -14.62 33.66
N GLU A 6 1.79 -14.29 32.37
CA GLU A 6 0.67 -13.49 31.84
C GLU A 6 -0.66 -14.25 31.90
N ALA A 7 -0.65 -15.57 31.74
CA ALA A 7 -1.83 -16.39 31.91
C ALA A 7 -2.30 -16.44 33.37
N CYS A 8 -1.36 -16.51 34.32
CA CYS A 8 -1.67 -16.42 35.74
C CYS A 8 -2.31 -15.08 36.10
N ARG A 9 -1.82 -13.98 35.52
CA ARG A 9 -2.41 -12.64 35.71
C ARG A 9 -3.83 -12.57 35.14
N LYS A 10 -4.06 -13.12 33.95
CA LYS A 10 -5.40 -13.21 33.32
C LYS A 10 -6.37 -14.01 34.16
N ALA A 11 -5.93 -15.18 34.63
CA ALA A 11 -6.75 -16.06 35.42
C ALA A 11 -7.26 -15.41 36.70
N VAL A 12 -6.38 -14.74 37.45
CA VAL A 12 -6.77 -14.04 38.68
C VAL A 12 -7.74 -12.90 38.37
N TYR A 13 -7.52 -12.17 37.27
CA TYR A 13 -8.39 -11.07 36.85
C TYR A 13 -9.80 -11.56 36.47
N TYR A 14 -9.90 -12.53 35.56
CA TYR A 14 -11.19 -13.02 35.07
C TYR A 14 -11.96 -13.86 36.09
N THR A 15 -11.27 -14.46 37.07
CA THR A 15 -11.92 -15.16 38.18
C THR A 15 -12.27 -14.23 39.35
N GLY A 16 -11.92 -12.94 39.28
CA GLY A 16 -12.29 -11.98 40.32
C GLY A 16 -11.71 -12.29 41.70
N ASN A 17 -10.47 -12.80 41.75
CA ASN A 17 -9.76 -13.13 42.99
C ASN A 17 -10.49 -14.12 43.93
N THR A 18 -11.35 -14.99 43.40
CA THR A 18 -12.18 -15.92 44.21
C THR A 18 -11.43 -17.15 44.75
N GLY A 19 -10.11 -17.22 44.57
CA GLY A 19 -9.25 -18.28 45.10
C GLY A 19 -8.41 -18.98 44.04
N ILE A 20 -7.45 -19.79 44.51
CA ILE A 20 -6.44 -20.42 43.65
C ILE A 20 -7.03 -21.50 42.72
N ASP A 21 -8.03 -22.24 43.20
CA ASP A 21 -8.69 -23.30 42.45
C ASP A 21 -9.50 -22.76 41.27
N ALA A 22 -10.14 -21.60 41.46
CA ALA A 22 -10.89 -20.91 40.40
C ALA A 22 -9.95 -20.41 39.30
N ALA A 23 -8.83 -19.80 39.67
CA ALA A 23 -7.80 -19.37 38.73
C ALA A 23 -7.20 -20.56 37.95
N MET A 24 -6.94 -21.69 38.63
CA MET A 24 -6.39 -22.88 37.99
C MET A 24 -7.35 -23.50 36.97
N ASN A 25 -8.65 -23.60 37.30
CA ASN A 25 -9.68 -24.06 36.36
C ASN A 25 -9.84 -23.12 35.15
N TRP A 26 -9.66 -21.82 35.34
CA TRP A 26 -9.69 -20.85 34.24
C TRP A 26 -8.50 -21.05 33.28
N ILE A 27 -7.30 -21.23 33.81
CA ILE A 27 -6.08 -21.50 33.02
C ILE A 27 -6.26 -22.77 32.19
N MET A 28 -6.73 -23.86 32.80
CA MET A 28 -6.89 -25.15 32.11
C MET A 28 -7.96 -25.13 31.03
N SER A 29 -9.02 -24.35 31.19
CA SER A 29 -10.08 -24.22 30.17
C SER A 29 -9.69 -23.34 28.98
N HIS A 30 -8.71 -22.45 29.15
CA HIS A 30 -8.29 -21.48 28.14
C HIS A 30 -6.92 -21.80 27.51
N MET A 31 -6.27 -22.89 27.93
CA MET A 31 -4.97 -23.30 27.38
C MET A 31 -5.07 -24.10 26.07
N ASP A 32 -6.19 -24.77 25.84
CA ASP A 32 -6.43 -25.64 24.66
C ASP A 32 -7.21 -24.94 23.53
N ASP A 33 -7.49 -23.64 23.66
CA ASP A 33 -8.21 -22.89 22.64
C ASP A 33 -7.31 -22.74 21.37
N PRO A 34 -7.70 -23.27 20.19
CA PRO A 34 -6.83 -23.37 19.02
C PRO A 34 -6.34 -22.04 18.42
N GLY A 35 -6.91 -20.90 18.83
CA GLY A 35 -6.44 -19.54 18.50
C GLY A 35 -5.79 -18.78 19.67
N GLY A 36 -5.69 -19.43 20.84
CA GLY A 36 -5.39 -18.80 22.13
C GLY A 36 -3.91 -18.79 22.51
N GLN A 37 -3.04 -19.63 21.93
CA GLN A 37 -1.63 -19.70 22.39
C GLN A 37 -0.86 -18.38 22.21
N SER A 38 -1.18 -17.59 21.18
CA SER A 38 -0.65 -16.23 20.99
C SER A 38 -1.30 -15.21 21.94
N ASN A 39 -2.54 -15.45 22.37
CA ASN A 39 -3.30 -14.57 23.26
C ASN A 39 -3.05 -14.87 24.75
N PHE A 40 -2.70 -16.10 25.09
CA PHE A 40 -2.49 -16.58 26.45
C PHE A 40 -1.19 -16.05 27.07
N SER A 41 -0.17 -15.85 26.23
CA SER A 41 1.11 -15.23 26.61
C SER A 41 1.13 -13.70 26.40
N ALA A 42 0.09 -13.13 25.81
CA ALA A 42 0.02 -11.69 25.56
C ALA A 42 -0.26 -10.92 26.86
N PRO A 43 0.32 -9.71 27.06
CA PRO A 43 0.03 -8.87 28.21
C PRO A 43 -1.46 -8.58 28.38
N LEU A 44 -1.93 -8.48 29.62
CA LEU A 44 -3.31 -8.08 29.94
C LEU A 44 -3.58 -6.64 29.51
N VAL A 45 -4.54 -6.46 28.60
CA VAL A 45 -5.10 -5.14 28.27
C VAL A 45 -6.50 -5.07 28.86
N LEU A 46 -6.70 -4.17 29.83
CA LEU A 46 -7.98 -3.96 30.51
C LEU A 46 -8.78 -2.84 29.83
N PRO A 47 -10.08 -3.03 29.50
CA PRO A 47 -10.91 -1.96 28.99
C PRO A 47 -11.22 -0.97 30.13
N GLY A 48 -10.74 0.28 30.01
CA GLY A 48 -11.09 1.37 30.93
C GLY A 48 -9.95 1.93 31.80
N CYS A 49 -8.73 1.44 31.66
CA CYS A 49 -7.54 2.04 32.28
C CYS A 49 -6.76 2.85 31.22
N SER A 50 -7.12 4.13 31.08
CA SER A 50 -6.21 5.12 30.51
C SER A 50 -5.35 5.67 31.63
N SER A 51 -4.13 5.13 31.82
CA SER A 51 -2.95 5.84 32.34
C SER A 51 -1.81 4.87 32.62
N GLY A 52 -0.65 5.12 32.00
CA GLY A 52 0.63 4.54 32.43
C GLY A 52 1.48 4.08 31.26
N ALA A 53 2.35 4.97 30.79
CA ALA A 53 3.44 4.67 29.86
C ALA A 53 4.14 3.36 30.25
N GLY A 54 3.93 2.32 29.43
CA GLY A 54 4.40 0.98 29.68
C GLY A 54 4.48 0.24 28.36
N THR A 55 5.49 0.59 27.56
CA THR A 55 6.08 -0.24 26.51
C THR A 55 5.07 -1.01 25.64
N THR A 56 4.30 -0.29 24.82
CA THR A 56 4.26 -0.74 23.41
C THR A 56 5.72 -0.76 22.95
N PRO A 57 6.20 -1.71 22.14
CA PRO A 57 7.44 -1.47 21.43
C PRO A 57 7.18 -0.19 20.65
N THR A 58 7.69 0.92 21.17
CA THR A 58 8.14 2.01 20.33
C THR A 58 9.28 1.36 19.56
N GLU A 59 8.94 0.56 18.53
CA GLU A 59 9.80 0.47 17.37
C GLU A 59 9.99 1.93 17.01
N SER A 60 11.13 2.46 17.44
CA SER A 60 11.55 3.80 17.17
C SER A 60 11.49 3.94 15.66
N LEU A 61 10.40 4.53 15.17
CA LEU A 61 10.25 4.82 13.76
C LEU A 61 11.49 5.61 13.39
N SER A 62 12.22 5.12 12.40
CA SER A 62 13.47 5.75 12.03
C SER A 62 13.12 7.17 11.56
N GLU A 63 13.60 8.19 12.30
CA GLU A 63 13.40 9.58 11.92
C GLU A 63 14.00 9.86 10.54
N GLU A 64 15.05 9.12 10.18
CA GLU A 64 15.67 9.13 8.85
C GLU A 64 14.72 8.58 7.77
N HIS A 65 14.05 7.44 8.02
CA HIS A 65 13.06 6.90 7.08
C HIS A 65 11.84 7.81 6.93
N LEU A 66 11.38 8.40 8.04
CA LEU A 66 10.31 9.40 8.03
C LEU A 66 10.71 10.62 7.20
N ALA A 67 11.91 11.17 7.42
CA ALA A 67 12.40 12.32 6.67
C ALA A 67 12.53 12.02 5.17
N THR A 68 12.94 10.80 4.81
CA THR A 68 13.05 10.36 3.42
C THR A 68 11.67 10.31 2.76
N ILE A 69 10.69 9.66 3.39
CA ILE A 69 9.32 9.58 2.84
C ILE A 69 8.67 10.97 2.75
N VAL A 70 8.87 11.82 3.76
CA VAL A 70 8.38 13.21 3.70
C VAL A 70 9.05 13.99 2.56
N SER A 71 10.35 13.78 2.33
CA SER A 71 11.07 14.41 1.21
C SER A 71 10.58 13.96 -0.18
N MET A 72 9.97 12.77 -0.27
CA MET A 72 9.31 12.29 -1.50
C MET A 72 7.97 13.00 -1.78
N GLY A 73 7.47 13.82 -0.84
CA GLY A 73 6.25 14.60 -0.98
C GLY A 73 5.06 14.10 -0.18
N PHE A 74 5.24 13.09 0.68
CA PHE A 74 4.18 12.56 1.53
C PHE A 74 4.09 13.29 2.87
N SER A 75 2.92 13.27 3.50
CA SER A 75 2.75 13.88 4.83
C SER A 75 3.44 13.03 5.91
N ARG A 76 3.80 13.66 7.03
CA ARG A 76 4.42 12.95 8.17
C ARG A 76 3.50 11.87 8.74
N ASP A 77 2.18 12.08 8.68
CA ASP A 77 1.19 11.11 9.15
C ASP A 77 1.11 9.89 8.21
N GLN A 78 1.09 10.12 6.89
CA GLN A 78 1.16 9.05 5.88
C GLN A 78 2.43 8.22 6.04
N ALA A 79 3.59 8.89 6.19
CA ALA A 79 4.87 8.23 6.41
C ALA A 79 4.89 7.38 7.70
N THR A 80 4.28 7.91 8.77
CA THR A 80 4.18 7.21 10.07
C THR A 80 3.29 5.97 9.96
N LYS A 81 2.13 6.09 9.31
CA LYS A 81 1.20 4.97 9.07
C LYS A 81 1.87 3.87 8.24
N ALA A 82 2.56 4.25 7.16
CA ALA A 82 3.25 3.32 6.29
C ALA A 82 4.38 2.57 7.00
N LEU A 83 5.26 3.28 7.72
CA LEU A 83 6.36 2.63 8.45
C LEU A 83 5.85 1.72 9.57
N ARG A 84 4.71 2.04 10.19
CA ARG A 84 4.06 1.13 11.16
C ARG A 84 3.51 -0.12 10.47
N ALA A 85 2.89 0.03 9.30
CA ALA A 85 2.34 -1.09 8.54
C ALA A 85 3.43 -2.03 7.98
N THR A 86 4.66 -1.54 7.82
CA THR A 86 5.75 -2.28 7.18
C THR A 86 6.90 -2.64 8.12
N SER A 87 6.69 -2.53 9.44
CA SER A 87 7.69 -2.84 10.47
C SER A 87 9.01 -2.07 10.26
N ASN A 88 8.88 -0.77 9.98
CA ASN A 88 9.98 0.20 9.79
C ASN A 88 10.89 -0.07 8.57
N VAL A 89 10.43 -0.83 7.58
CA VAL A 89 11.14 -1.08 6.31
C VAL A 89 10.77 0.01 5.29
N LEU A 90 11.76 0.81 4.87
CA LEU A 90 11.58 1.96 3.97
C LEU A 90 10.95 1.57 2.63
N ASP A 91 11.54 0.64 1.89
CA ASP A 91 11.08 0.29 0.54
C ASP A 91 9.64 -0.21 0.53
N ARG A 92 9.29 -1.03 1.52
CA ARG A 92 7.92 -1.51 1.72
C ARG A 92 6.99 -0.37 2.11
N ALA A 93 7.44 0.57 2.95
CA ALA A 93 6.62 1.70 3.36
C ALA A 93 6.26 2.58 2.17
N VAL A 94 7.22 2.85 1.27
CA VAL A 94 6.98 3.60 0.04
C VAL A 94 5.98 2.88 -0.86
N ASP A 95 6.17 1.58 -1.11
CA ASP A 95 5.23 0.76 -1.89
C ASP A 95 3.82 0.71 -1.27
N TRP A 96 3.76 0.61 0.07
CA TRP A 96 2.51 0.62 0.81
C TRP A 96 1.75 1.93 0.64
N ILE A 97 2.46 3.08 0.68
CA ILE A 97 1.85 4.40 0.47
C ILE A 97 1.26 4.49 -0.94
N PHE A 98 1.98 4.09 -1.98
CA PHE A 98 1.47 4.14 -3.35
C PHE A 98 0.28 3.22 -3.58
N SER A 99 0.26 2.06 -2.92
CA SER A 99 -0.84 1.09 -3.02
C SER A 99 -2.10 1.51 -2.25
N HIS A 100 -1.97 2.43 -1.28
CA HIS A 100 -3.06 2.90 -0.43
C HIS A 100 -3.25 4.42 -0.52
N LEU A 101 -2.76 5.04 -1.59
CA LEU A 101 -2.79 6.50 -1.74
C LEU A 101 -4.22 7.03 -1.75
N ASP A 102 -5.12 6.34 -2.46
CA ASP A 102 -6.54 6.71 -2.58
C ASP A 102 -7.24 6.71 -1.20
N ASP A 103 -6.93 5.72 -0.35
CA ASP A 103 -7.46 5.63 1.00
C ASP A 103 -6.89 6.73 1.92
N LEU A 104 -5.59 7.03 1.79
CA LEU A 104 -4.90 8.06 2.57
C LEU A 104 -5.35 9.48 2.18
N GLU A 105 -5.58 9.75 0.90
CA GLU A 105 -6.13 11.02 0.43
C GLU A 105 -7.56 11.21 0.94
N SER A 106 -8.38 10.15 0.97
CA SER A 106 -9.74 10.22 1.52
C SER A 106 -9.80 10.56 3.02
N MET A 107 -8.79 10.15 3.79
CA MET A 107 -8.69 10.47 5.22
C MET A 107 -8.36 11.95 5.47
N ASP A 108 -7.53 12.58 4.63
CA ASP A 108 -7.13 13.98 4.77
C ASP A 108 -8.33 14.94 4.56
N VAL A 109 -9.26 14.57 3.67
CA VAL A 109 -10.51 15.35 3.43
C VAL A 109 -11.46 15.29 4.64
N SER A 110 -11.35 14.28 5.49
CA SER A 110 -12.25 14.10 6.64
C SER A 110 -11.83 14.89 7.90
N GLU A 111 -10.60 15.41 7.98
CA GLU A 111 -10.15 16.27 9.10
C GLU A 111 -10.35 17.77 8.84
N GLY A 112 -10.83 18.16 7.65
CA GLY A 112 -11.01 19.55 7.23
C GLY A 112 -12.41 20.16 7.40
N GLY A 113 -13.38 19.49 8.04
CA GLY A 113 -14.74 20.03 8.08
C GLY A 113 -15.71 19.29 9.01
N ARG A 114 -15.71 19.66 10.30
CA ARG A 114 -16.87 19.42 11.16
C ARG A 114 -18.02 20.35 10.75
N SER A 115 -19.08 19.80 10.18
CA SER A 115 -20.46 20.23 10.43
C SER A 115 -21.41 19.06 10.18
N ALA A 116 -22.40 18.96 11.06
CA ALA A 116 -23.21 17.78 11.31
C ALA A 116 -24.36 17.57 10.31
N ALA A 117 -24.75 16.29 10.23
CA ALA A 117 -26.09 15.75 9.99
C ALA A 117 -26.71 15.77 8.57
N GLU A 118 -27.22 14.58 8.23
CA GLU A 118 -28.26 14.23 7.24
C GLU A 118 -27.93 14.29 5.74
N SER A 119 -27.67 13.12 5.14
CA SER A 119 -28.53 12.50 4.10
C SER A 119 -27.91 11.20 3.58
N GLU A 120 -28.59 10.07 3.80
CA GLU A 120 -28.39 8.86 3.02
C GLU A 120 -29.01 9.07 1.62
N GLY A 121 -28.16 9.25 0.61
CA GLY A 121 -28.60 9.41 -0.77
C GLY A 121 -27.43 9.68 -1.69
N GLY A 122 -26.85 8.61 -2.24
CA GLY A 122 -25.78 8.68 -3.25
C GLY A 122 -24.38 8.67 -2.63
N ARG A 123 -23.90 7.49 -2.24
CA ARG A 123 -22.44 7.26 -2.20
C ARG A 123 -21.98 7.30 -3.65
N ASP A 124 -21.53 8.47 -4.11
CA ASP A 124 -20.60 8.49 -5.23
C ASP A 124 -19.43 7.56 -4.85
N PRO A 125 -18.97 6.69 -5.78
CA PRO A 125 -17.80 5.87 -5.51
C PRO A 125 -16.67 6.79 -5.04
N PRO A 126 -15.81 6.33 -4.10
CA PRO A 126 -14.66 7.11 -3.68
C PRO A 126 -13.94 7.62 -4.92
N PRO A 127 -13.44 8.87 -4.93
CA PRO A 127 -12.76 9.41 -6.09
C PRO A 127 -11.65 8.44 -6.46
N GLY A 128 -11.84 7.69 -7.54
CA GLY A 128 -10.82 6.81 -8.05
C GLY A 128 -9.60 7.64 -8.46
N PRO A 129 -8.49 6.97 -8.81
CA PRO A 129 -7.28 7.67 -9.23
C PRO A 129 -7.61 8.72 -10.29
N ARG A 130 -6.93 9.88 -10.23
CA ARG A 130 -7.17 11.02 -11.13
C ARG A 130 -6.87 10.64 -12.59
N VAL A 131 -7.88 10.13 -13.29
CA VAL A 131 -7.78 9.71 -14.69
C VAL A 131 -8.22 10.82 -15.64
N ARG A 132 -7.49 10.98 -16.76
CA ARG A 132 -7.86 11.92 -17.83
C ARG A 132 -8.75 11.25 -18.86
N ASP A 133 -10.05 11.23 -18.59
CA ASP A 133 -11.02 10.67 -19.53
C ASP A 133 -11.18 11.51 -20.82
N GLY A 134 -11.84 10.96 -21.83
CA GLY A 134 -12.12 11.60 -23.12
C GLY A 134 -12.51 10.60 -24.22
N PRO A 135 -12.74 11.07 -25.45
CA PRO A 135 -13.18 10.21 -26.55
C PRO A 135 -12.15 9.13 -26.87
N GLY A 136 -12.61 7.90 -27.09
CA GLY A 136 -11.77 6.73 -27.39
C GLY A 136 -11.19 6.70 -28.82
N LYS A 137 -10.98 7.85 -29.45
CA LYS A 137 -10.43 7.98 -30.81
C LYS A 137 -8.94 8.27 -30.73
N TYR A 138 -8.13 7.40 -31.32
CA TYR A 138 -6.68 7.49 -31.25
C TYR A 138 -6.02 7.35 -32.61
N GLU A 139 -4.86 7.98 -32.77
CA GLU A 139 -3.94 7.74 -33.86
C GLU A 139 -2.66 7.06 -33.34
N LEU A 140 -2.08 6.19 -34.16
CA LEU A 140 -0.80 5.58 -33.83
C LEU A 140 0.31 6.65 -33.90
N PHE A 141 0.96 6.89 -32.76
CA PHE A 141 2.00 7.90 -32.59
C PHE A 141 3.40 7.28 -32.61
N ALA A 142 3.59 6.18 -31.89
CA ALA A 142 4.86 5.47 -31.84
C ALA A 142 4.67 3.99 -31.56
N PHE A 143 5.70 3.19 -31.84
CA PHE A 143 5.77 1.81 -31.40
C PHE A 143 7.23 1.39 -31.18
N ILE A 144 7.44 0.43 -30.28
CA ILE A 144 8.73 -0.19 -29.97
C ILE A 144 8.67 -1.63 -30.48
N SER A 145 9.67 -2.05 -31.24
CA SER A 145 9.81 -3.40 -31.77
C SER A 145 10.96 -4.12 -31.10
N HIS A 146 10.70 -5.34 -30.63
CA HIS A 146 11.75 -6.29 -30.26
C HIS A 146 12.11 -7.13 -31.48
N MET A 147 13.32 -6.97 -32.01
CA MET A 147 13.81 -7.76 -33.14
C MET A 147 14.56 -8.99 -32.62
N GLY A 148 13.89 -10.14 -32.67
CA GLY A 148 14.46 -11.42 -32.28
C GLY A 148 13.36 -12.44 -32.00
N THR A 149 13.69 -13.73 -32.14
CA THR A 149 12.79 -14.84 -31.81
C THR A 149 12.97 -15.36 -30.38
N SER A 150 14.04 -14.93 -29.70
CA SER A 150 14.36 -15.32 -28.33
C SER A 150 13.72 -14.35 -27.34
N THR A 151 13.25 -14.85 -26.20
CA THR A 151 12.83 -14.00 -25.08
C THR A 151 14.01 -13.50 -24.25
N MET A 152 15.19 -14.11 -24.40
CA MET A 152 16.39 -13.78 -23.63
C MET A 152 17.31 -12.80 -24.35
N CYS A 153 17.14 -12.62 -25.65
CA CYS A 153 17.95 -11.72 -26.45
C CYS A 153 17.22 -11.21 -27.70
N GLY A 154 17.59 -10.01 -28.10
CA GLY A 154 17.12 -9.37 -29.32
C GLY A 154 17.55 -7.91 -29.31
N HIS A 155 17.03 -7.15 -30.27
CA HIS A 155 17.40 -5.75 -30.46
C HIS A 155 16.16 -4.86 -30.42
N TYR A 156 16.17 -3.82 -29.59
CA TYR A 156 15.06 -2.88 -29.51
C TYR A 156 15.28 -1.69 -30.43
N VAL A 157 14.28 -1.42 -31.26
CA VAL A 157 14.20 -0.18 -32.05
C VAL A 157 12.85 0.47 -31.81
N CYS A 158 12.77 1.79 -31.94
CA CYS A 158 11.49 2.49 -31.88
C CYS A 158 11.22 3.27 -33.15
N HIS A 159 9.95 3.33 -33.51
CA HIS A 159 9.44 4.14 -34.61
C HIS A 159 8.53 5.20 -34.02
N ILE A 160 8.80 6.47 -34.33
CA ILE A 160 8.01 7.60 -33.86
C ILE A 160 7.57 8.41 -35.07
N LYS A 161 6.28 8.78 -35.12
CA LYS A 161 5.73 9.66 -36.13
C LYS A 161 5.98 11.12 -35.71
N LYS A 162 6.90 11.81 -36.40
CA LYS A 162 7.21 13.23 -36.23
C LYS A 162 6.85 13.98 -37.51
N ASP A 163 6.14 15.10 -37.40
CA ASP A 163 5.75 15.93 -38.56
C ASP A 163 5.10 15.13 -39.69
N GLN A 164 4.23 14.18 -39.32
CA GLN A 164 3.58 13.18 -40.18
C GLN A 164 4.50 12.15 -40.86
N GLN A 165 5.81 12.23 -40.66
CA GLN A 165 6.80 11.30 -41.18
C GLN A 165 7.22 10.28 -40.11
N TRP A 166 7.39 9.03 -40.51
CA TRP A 166 7.89 7.99 -39.61
C TRP A 166 9.40 8.03 -39.54
N VAL A 167 9.94 7.98 -38.33
CA VAL A 167 11.38 7.98 -38.07
C VAL A 167 11.71 6.75 -37.24
N ILE A 168 12.69 5.97 -37.69
CA ILE A 168 13.27 4.88 -36.92
C ILE A 168 14.43 5.41 -36.08
N PHE A 169 14.43 5.07 -34.80
CA PHE A 169 15.52 5.28 -33.87
C PHE A 169 16.11 3.91 -33.54
N ASN A 170 17.34 3.70 -34.00
CA ASN A 170 18.13 2.51 -33.76
C ASN A 170 19.48 2.97 -33.19
N ASP A 171 19.52 3.12 -31.87
CA ASP A 171 20.65 3.67 -31.12
C ASP A 171 21.11 5.03 -31.71
N GLN A 172 22.34 5.08 -32.20
CA GLN A 172 22.94 6.26 -32.81
C GLN A 172 22.40 6.55 -34.23
N LYS A 173 21.71 5.59 -34.85
CA LYS A 173 21.17 5.70 -36.21
C LYS A 173 19.73 6.18 -36.15
N VAL A 174 19.51 7.37 -36.68
CA VAL A 174 18.17 7.97 -36.82
C VAL A 174 17.90 8.17 -38.29
N CYS A 175 16.84 7.54 -38.81
CA CYS A 175 16.54 7.57 -40.24
C CYS A 175 15.04 7.74 -40.49
N ALA A 176 14.70 8.33 -41.63
CA ALA A 176 13.34 8.28 -42.15
C ALA A 176 12.95 6.84 -42.48
N SER A 177 11.76 6.41 -42.05
CA SER A 177 11.22 5.08 -42.30
C SER A 177 9.98 5.21 -43.18
N GLU A 178 10.12 4.98 -44.48
CA GLU A 178 9.01 5.08 -45.44
C GLU A 178 7.95 3.98 -45.21
N LYS A 179 8.41 2.78 -44.84
CA LYS A 179 7.55 1.60 -44.58
C LYS A 179 7.82 1.06 -43.18
N PRO A 180 7.30 1.71 -42.14
CA PRO A 180 7.46 1.25 -40.76
C PRO A 180 6.77 -0.12 -40.58
N PRO A 181 7.43 -1.12 -39.96
CA PRO A 181 6.88 -2.45 -39.73
C PRO A 181 5.89 -2.45 -38.56
N LYS A 182 4.73 -1.81 -38.75
CA LYS A 182 3.71 -1.62 -37.72
C LYS A 182 3.12 -2.93 -37.19
N ASP A 183 3.20 -4.03 -37.93
CA ASP A 183 2.64 -5.32 -37.52
C ASP A 183 3.61 -6.12 -36.62
N LEU A 184 4.86 -5.67 -36.50
CA LEU A 184 5.94 -6.31 -35.73
C LEU A 184 6.35 -5.47 -34.51
N GLY A 185 5.49 -4.55 -34.07
CA GLY A 185 5.67 -3.84 -32.81
C GLY A 185 5.33 -4.72 -31.60
N TYR A 186 6.06 -4.49 -30.51
CA TYR A 186 5.82 -5.10 -29.20
C TYR A 186 4.99 -4.19 -28.30
N LEU A 187 5.39 -2.92 -28.16
CA LEU A 187 4.64 -1.89 -27.41
C LEU A 187 4.17 -0.79 -28.36
N TYR A 188 2.90 -0.40 -28.26
CA TYR A 188 2.30 0.63 -29.11
C TYR A 188 1.85 1.82 -28.28
N PHE A 189 2.11 3.01 -28.79
CA PHE A 189 1.74 4.29 -28.19
C PHE A 189 0.75 4.98 -29.10
N TYR A 190 -0.45 5.15 -28.58
CA TYR A 190 -1.56 5.80 -29.24
C TYR A 190 -1.78 7.18 -28.63
N ARG A 191 -1.91 8.20 -29.49
CA ARG A 191 -2.23 9.56 -29.09
C ARG A 191 -3.70 9.81 -29.34
N ARG A 192 -4.41 10.32 -28.33
CA ARG A 192 -5.83 10.69 -28.47
C ARG A 192 -5.95 11.83 -29.48
N VAL A 193 -6.84 11.69 -30.45
CA VAL A 193 -7.12 12.72 -31.44
C VAL A 193 -7.95 13.82 -30.77
N ALA A 194 -7.52 15.07 -30.89
CA ALA A 194 -8.35 16.21 -30.50
C ALA A 194 -9.42 16.40 -31.57
N GLU A 195 -10.68 16.60 -31.16
CA GLU A 195 -11.73 17.03 -32.10
C GLU A 195 -11.46 18.42 -32.66
#